data_AF-A0A839T5N4-F1
#
_entry.id   AF-A0A839T5N4-F1
#
_cell.length_a   1.000
_cell.length_b   1.000
_cell.length_c   1.000
_cell.angle_alpha   90.00
_cell.angle_beta   90.00
_cell.angle_gamma   90.00
#
_symmetry.space_group_name_H-M   'P 1'
#
loop_
_entity.id
_entity.type
_entity.pdbx_description
1 polymer ?
#
loop_
_entity_poly.entity_id
_entity_poly.type
_entity_poly.pdbx_seq_one_letter_code
_entity_poly.pdbx_strand_id
1 'polypeptide(L)' 'MLELGHGVLAKMAARLDSPVQYALRLGGSEVPLNALLGKTLRLEYLGAIH' A
#
# COMPACT_ATOMS: atom_id res chain seq x y z
N MET A 1 -14.94 -8.27 -1.91
CA MET A 1 -13.88 -7.25 -1.86
C MET A 1 -12.66 -7.91 -1.26
N LEU A 2 -11.48 -7.83 -1.88
CA LEU A 2 -10.26 -8.49 -1.40
C LEU A 2 -9.48 -7.52 -0.50
N GLU A 3 -9.20 -7.91 0.74
CA GLU A 3 -8.26 -7.19 1.61
C GLU A 3 -6.83 -7.50 1.18
N LEU A 4 -6.02 -6.46 0.96
CA LEU A 4 -4.62 -6.57 0.56
C LEU A 4 -3.65 -6.39 1.75
N GLY A 5 -4.13 -5.82 2.85
CA GLY A 5 -3.38 -5.59 4.07
C GLY A 5 -4.04 -4.53 4.96
N HIS A 6 -3.57 -4.43 6.20
CA HIS A 6 -4.03 -3.47 7.21
C HIS A 6 -2.87 -2.98 8.09
N GLY A 7 -3.11 -1.89 8.83
CA GLY A 7 -2.16 -1.33 9.79
C GLY A 7 -1.93 0.17 9.58
N VAL A 8 -0.88 0.69 10.23
CA VAL A 8 -0.51 2.10 10.11
C VAL A 8 -0.13 2.44 8.69
N LEU A 9 -0.87 3.36 8.07
CA LEU A 9 -0.59 3.85 6.72
C LEU A 9 0.58 4.84 6.74
N ALA A 10 1.60 4.57 5.93
CA ALA A 10 2.71 5.48 5.69
C ALA A 10 2.82 5.86 4.21
N LYS A 11 3.62 6.90 3.91
CA LYS A 11 3.86 7.35 2.54
C LYS A 11 4.29 6.17 1.65
N MET A 12 3.75 6.09 0.45
CA MET A 12 4.13 5.10 -0.56
C MET A 12 5.66 5.06 -0.75
N ALA A 13 6.22 3.86 -0.86
CA ALA A 13 7.61 3.64 -1.23
C ALA A 13 7.71 3.44 -2.75
N ALA A 14 8.77 4.01 -3.35
CA ALA A 14 9.12 3.81 -4.74
C ALA A 14 10.59 3.43 -4.83
N ARG A 15 10.89 2.30 -5.49
CA ARG A 15 12.26 1.87 -5.77
C ARG A 15 12.56 2.10 -7.25
N LEU A 16 13.64 2.80 -7.53
CA LEU A 16 14.07 3.17 -8.87
C LEU A 16 14.67 1.95 -9.59
N ASP A 17 13.78 1.13 -10.13
CA ASP A 17 14.09 -0.02 -10.99
C ASP A 17 13.42 0.19 -12.36
N SER A 18 13.56 -0.78 -13.28
CA SER A 18 12.98 -0.74 -14.62
C SER A 18 12.04 -1.95 -14.83
N PRO A 19 10.72 -1.82 -14.56
CA PRO A 19 10.00 -0.59 -14.19
C PRO A 19 10.13 -0.23 -12.70
N VAL A 20 9.80 1.02 -12.34
CA VAL A 20 9.76 1.50 -10.95
C VAL A 20 8.83 0.61 -10.13
N GLN A 21 9.31 0.14 -8.97
CA GLN A 21 8.53 -0.70 -8.06
C GLN A 21 7.86 0.17 -7.00
N TYR A 22 6.53 0.09 -6.92
CA TYR A 22 5.70 0.82 -5.97
C TYR A 22 5.15 -0.12 -4.90
N ALA A 23 5.23 0.32 -3.65
CA ALA A 23 4.65 -0.39 -2.52
C ALA A 23 3.94 0.55 -1.54
N LEU A 24 2.80 0.13 -1.03
CA LEU A 24 2.13 0.79 0.09
C LEU A 24 2.69 0.25 1.39
N ARG A 25 3.10 1.14 2.30
CA ARG A 25 3.58 0.75 3.62
C ARG A 25 2.42 0.72 4.60
N LEU A 26 2.12 -0.47 5.13
CA LEU A 26 1.01 -0.75 6.03
C LEU A 26 1.51 -1.58 7.21
N GLY A 27 1.48 -1.02 8.42
CA GLY A 27 1.83 -1.76 9.64
C GLY A 27 3.23 -2.37 9.64
N GLY A 28 4.20 -1.70 9.00
CA GLY A 28 5.57 -2.22 8.86
C GLY A 28 5.79 -3.21 7.72
N SER A 29 4.71 -3.59 7.00
CA SER A 29 4.78 -4.41 5.78
C SER A 29 4.70 -3.56 4.52
N GLU A 30 5.20 -4.10 3.41
CA GLU A 30 5.09 -3.50 2.08
C GLU A 30 4.12 -4.31 1.21
N VAL A 31 3.05 -3.67 0.76
CA VAL A 31 2.07 -4.25 -0.17
C VAL A 31 2.42 -3.81 -1.60
N PRO A 32 2.78 -4.74 -2.52
CA PRO A 32 3.12 -4.41 -3.90
C PRO A 32 1.95 -3.81 -4.67
N LEU A 33 2.19 -2.72 -5.42
CA LEU A 33 1.14 -1.99 -6.13
C LEU A 33 1.20 -2.10 -7.66
N ASN A 34 2.33 -2.53 -8.24
CA ASN A 34 2.50 -2.53 -9.70
C ASN A 34 1.41 -3.32 -10.45
N ALA A 35 0.98 -4.46 -9.91
CA ALA A 35 -0.10 -5.27 -10.50
C ALA A 35 -1.50 -4.62 -10.40
N LEU A 36 -1.62 -3.53 -9.63
CA LEU A 36 -2.86 -2.83 -9.33
C LEU A 36 -2.93 -1.46 -10.02
N LEU A 37 -1.93 -1.08 -10.80
CA LEU A 37 -1.94 0.16 -11.57
C LEU A 37 -3.19 0.22 -12.48
N GLY A 38 -3.84 1.39 -12.50
CA GLY A 38 -5.11 1.59 -13.21
C GLY A 38 -6.36 1.06 -12.49
N LYS A 39 -6.21 0.43 -11.31
CA LYS A 39 -7.32 0.00 -10.46
C LYS A 39 -7.54 1.00 -9.31
N THR A 40 -8.76 1.06 -8.80
CA THR A 40 -9.09 1.84 -7.60
C THR A 40 -8.85 1.02 -6.35
N LEU A 41 -8.12 1.57 -5.38
CA LEU A 41 -7.96 1.01 -4.05
C LEU A 41 -8.88 1.73 -3.07
N ARG A 42 -9.47 0.98 -2.14
CA ARG A 42 -10.25 1.53 -1.03
C ARG A 42 -9.44 1.41 0.25
N LEU A 43 -9.29 2.52 0.95
CA LEU A 43 -8.70 2.57 2.28
C LEU A 43 -9.82 2.69 3.30
N GLU A 44 -9.77 1.85 4.33
CA GLU A 44 -10.73 1.86 5.43
C GLU A 44 -10.02 2.30 6.71
N TYR A 45 -10.62 3.25 7.42
CA TYR A 45 -10.12 3.69 8.72
C TYR A 45 -10.53 2.67 9.78
N LEU A 46 -9.53 2.08 10.45
CA LEU A 46 -9.73 1.03 11.45
C LEU A 46 -9.65 1.53 12.90
N GLY A 47 -9.25 2.78 13.12
CA GLY A 47 -9.06 3.34 14.45
C GLY A 47 -7.87 4.29 14.53
N ALA A 48 -7.74 4.96 15.68
CA ALA A 48 -6.65 5.88 15.96
C ALA A 48 -5.43 5.10 16.46
N ILE A 49 -4.25 5.58 16.08
CA ILE A 49 -2.96 5.10 16.61
C ILE A 49 -2.55 6.10 17.69
N HIS A 50 -2.37 5.63 18.91
CA HIS A 50 -2.01 6.44 20.09
C HIS A 50 -0.53 6.26 20.45
#